data_AF-A0A9W3C2P9-F1
#
_entry.id   AF-A0A9W3C2P9-F1
#
_cell.length_a   1.000
_cell.length_b   1.000
_cell.length_c   1.000
_cell.angle_alpha   90.00
_cell.angle_beta   90.00
_cell.angle_gamma   90.00
#
_symmetry.space_group_name_H-M   'P 1'
#
loop_
_entity.id
_entity.type
_entity.pdbx_description
1 polymer ?
#
loop_
_entity_poly.entity_id
_entity_poly.type
_entity_poly.pdbx_seq_one_letter_code
_entity_poly.pdbx_strand_id
1 'polypeptide(L)'
;MWRRIVSSHLKTLAAAASPRRSIATTANRSAIPASSSSVIPRHFFSTESETVVTKKKKVEDVMPIATGHEKEELEAELEGKRLLDIDFPEGPFGTKESPAIVKSYYDKRIVGCPGGEGEDEHDVVWFWLEKGKSFECPVCTQYFELEVVGPGGPPDGHGDEDDHH
;
A
#
# COMPACT_ATOMS: atom_id res chain seq x y z
N MET A 1 45.02 -42.41 -8.09
CA MET A 1 45.76 -42.29 -9.37
C MET A 1 44.92 -42.92 -10.46
N TRP A 2 44.47 -42.17 -11.47
CA TRP A 2 44.19 -42.63 -12.84
C TRP A 2 44.06 -41.37 -13.73
N ARG A 3 44.67 -41.42 -14.93
CA ARG A 3 44.72 -40.36 -15.95
C ARG A 3 44.04 -40.87 -17.23
N ARG A 4 43.43 -39.95 -18.00
CA ARG A 4 43.34 -39.83 -19.49
C ARG A 4 42.33 -38.70 -19.80
N ILE A 5 42.72 -37.50 -20.25
CA ILE A 5 42.97 -37.00 -21.65
C ILE A 5 41.73 -37.31 -22.55
N VAL A 6 41.06 -36.35 -23.22
CA VAL A 6 41.42 -35.65 -24.49
C VAL A 6 40.62 -34.32 -24.69
N SER A 7 41.31 -33.33 -25.27
CA SER A 7 40.92 -32.22 -26.20
C SER A 7 39.60 -32.41 -27.00
N SER A 8 38.95 -31.44 -27.68
CA SER A 8 39.29 -30.11 -28.20
C SER A 8 38.04 -29.48 -28.87
N HIS A 9 38.17 -28.19 -29.24
CA HIS A 9 37.46 -27.44 -30.30
C HIS A 9 36.28 -26.54 -29.92
N LEU A 10 36.63 -25.27 -29.71
CA LEU A 10 35.81 -24.11 -30.04
C LEU A 10 35.42 -24.13 -31.53
N LYS A 11 34.14 -23.91 -31.83
CA LYS A 11 33.66 -23.46 -33.14
C LYS A 11 32.68 -22.32 -32.96
N THR A 12 33.17 -21.13 -33.30
CA THR A 12 32.41 -19.94 -33.66
C THR A 12 31.52 -20.26 -34.86
N LEU A 13 30.23 -19.92 -34.79
CA LEU A 13 29.35 -19.84 -35.95
C LEU A 13 28.91 -18.39 -36.14
N ALA A 14 29.28 -17.85 -37.30
CA ALA A 14 28.73 -16.64 -37.90
C ALA A 14 27.75 -17.05 -39.01
N ALA A 15 26.62 -16.34 -39.10
CA ALA A 15 25.72 -16.18 -40.27
C ALA A 15 24.38 -15.66 -39.71
N ALA A 16 23.59 -14.80 -40.34
CA ALA A 16 23.68 -14.04 -41.57
C ALA A 16 22.60 -12.93 -41.46
N ALA A 17 22.85 -11.77 -42.07
CA ALA A 17 21.88 -10.70 -42.17
C ALA A 17 20.90 -10.92 -43.33
N SER A 18 19.60 -10.69 -43.10
CA SER A 18 18.57 -10.26 -44.07
C SER A 18 17.18 -10.21 -43.40
N PRO A 19 16.18 -9.54 -43.97
CA PRO A 19 16.13 -8.17 -44.46
C PRO A 19 15.09 -7.33 -43.68
N ARG A 20 15.27 -6.00 -43.69
CA ARG A 20 14.27 -5.04 -43.21
C ARG A 20 12.99 -5.14 -44.05
N ARG A 21 11.86 -5.43 -43.40
CA ARG A 21 10.53 -5.25 -43.99
C ARG A 21 9.88 -4.03 -43.36
N SER A 22 9.94 -2.92 -44.08
CA SER A 22 9.20 -1.70 -43.79
C SER A 22 7.72 -1.97 -44.04
N ILE A 23 6.91 -1.94 -42.99
CA ILE A 23 5.45 -1.89 -43.13
C ILE A 23 5.06 -0.43 -42.87
N ALA A 24 4.65 0.24 -43.94
CA ALA A 24 3.92 1.49 -43.86
C ALA A 24 2.50 1.17 -43.37
N THR A 25 2.20 1.49 -42.12
CA THR A 25 0.82 1.59 -41.64
C THR A 25 0.37 3.02 -41.79
N THR A 26 -0.63 3.19 -42.64
CA THR A 26 -1.46 4.37 -42.82
C THR A 26 -1.89 4.95 -41.49
N ALA A 27 -1.62 6.24 -41.29
CA ALA A 27 -2.11 7.04 -40.18
C ALA A 27 -3.65 7.15 -40.28
N ASN A 28 -4.37 6.27 -39.58
CA ASN A 28 -5.77 6.52 -39.25
C ASN A 28 -5.81 7.54 -38.13
N ARG A 29 -6.02 8.80 -38.53
CA ARG A 29 -6.26 9.93 -37.65
C ARG A 29 -7.68 9.81 -37.11
N SER A 30 -7.85 8.96 -36.10
CA SER A 30 -9.09 8.87 -35.32
C SER A 30 -9.21 10.16 -34.52
N ALA A 31 -10.09 11.06 -34.95
CA ALA A 31 -10.48 12.24 -34.19
C ALA A 31 -11.23 11.77 -32.94
N ILE A 32 -10.56 11.80 -31.80
CA ILE A 32 -11.20 11.65 -30.49
C ILE A 32 -11.96 12.95 -30.24
N PRO A 33 -13.29 12.95 -30.03
CA PRO A 33 -13.97 14.14 -29.58
C PRO A 33 -13.42 14.50 -28.20
N ALA A 34 -12.90 15.72 -28.06
CA ALA A 34 -12.42 16.25 -26.80
C ALA A 34 -13.56 16.18 -25.79
N SER A 35 -13.47 15.24 -24.85
CA SER A 35 -14.28 15.28 -23.64
C SER A 35 -13.98 16.60 -22.95
N SER A 36 -15.00 17.46 -22.85
CA SER A 36 -14.93 18.68 -22.07
C SER A 36 -14.64 18.31 -20.62
N SER A 37 -13.36 18.30 -20.27
CA SER A 37 -12.95 18.28 -18.87
C SER A 37 -13.43 19.59 -18.27
N SER A 38 -14.51 19.53 -17.49
CA SER A 38 -14.84 20.57 -16.54
C SER A 38 -13.66 20.66 -15.57
N VAL A 39 -12.72 21.53 -15.89
CA VAL A 39 -11.74 22.06 -14.96
C VAL A 39 -12.53 22.81 -13.90
N ILE A 40 -12.93 22.09 -12.85
CA ILE A 40 -13.24 22.74 -11.58
C ILE A 40 -11.92 23.41 -11.19
N PRO A 41 -11.86 24.75 -11.11
CA PRO A 41 -10.67 25.39 -10.61
C PRO A 41 -10.53 24.93 -9.15
N ARG A 42 -9.57 24.05 -8.87
CA ARG A 42 -9.04 23.96 -7.51
C ARG A 42 -8.51 25.36 -7.23
N HIS A 43 -9.24 26.12 -6.42
CA HIS A 43 -8.75 27.36 -5.85
C HIS A 43 -7.51 27.00 -5.02
N PHE A 44 -6.34 27.09 -5.66
CA PHE A 44 -5.06 27.19 -4.96
C PHE A 44 -5.16 28.47 -4.13
N PHE A 45 -5.36 28.30 -2.83
CA PHE A 45 -5.34 29.43 -1.91
C PHE A 45 -3.94 30.02 -1.93
N SER A 46 -3.87 31.30 -2.29
CA SER A 46 -2.63 32.08 -2.22
C SER A 46 -2.13 32.06 -0.78
N THR A 47 -0.88 31.67 -0.59
CA THR A 47 -0.18 31.82 0.68
C THR A 47 0.06 33.30 0.93
N GLU A 48 -0.91 33.99 1.52
CA GLU A 48 -0.62 35.24 2.20
C GLU A 48 0.20 34.91 3.44
N SER A 49 1.49 35.17 3.30
CA SER A 49 2.47 35.18 4.38
C SER A 49 2.19 36.39 5.28
N GLU A 50 1.29 36.25 6.24
CA GLU A 50 1.26 37.11 7.42
C GLU A 50 1.83 36.34 8.62
N THR A 51 3.08 36.69 8.93
CA THR A 51 3.70 36.45 10.23
C THR A 51 2.94 37.26 11.28
N VAL A 52 2.33 36.62 12.29
CA VAL A 52 2.19 37.06 13.70
C VAL A 52 1.27 36.08 14.46
N VAL A 53 1.85 35.39 15.45
CA VAL A 53 1.20 34.55 16.48
C VAL A 53 0.44 33.32 15.95
N THR A 54 0.92 32.14 16.36
CA THR A 54 0.31 30.81 16.21
C THR A 54 -1.11 30.75 16.77
N LYS A 55 -2.08 31.33 16.08
CA LYS A 55 -3.49 31.01 16.27
C LYS A 55 -3.69 29.70 15.52
N LYS A 56 -3.93 28.60 16.26
CA LYS A 56 -4.40 27.36 15.65
C LYS A 56 -5.65 27.70 14.84
N LYS A 57 -5.60 27.55 13.52
CA LYS A 57 -6.77 27.72 12.65
C LYS A 57 -7.82 26.72 13.12
N LYS A 58 -9.06 27.17 13.29
CA LYS A 58 -10.17 26.28 13.60
C LYS A 58 -10.89 25.88 12.32
N VAL A 59 -11.64 24.79 12.37
CA VAL A 59 -12.47 24.38 11.21
C VAL A 59 -13.50 25.45 10.89
N GLU A 60 -14.04 26.15 11.89
CA GLU A 60 -15.02 27.23 11.64
C GLU A 60 -14.44 28.40 10.82
N ASP A 61 -13.11 28.61 10.86
CA ASP A 61 -12.43 29.64 10.09
C ASP A 61 -12.26 29.24 8.61
N VAL A 62 -12.23 27.93 8.32
CA VAL A 62 -12.03 27.37 6.97
C VAL A 62 -13.37 27.05 6.31
N MET A 63 -14.25 26.35 7.04
CA MET A 63 -15.57 25.94 6.59
C MET A 63 -16.57 25.95 7.76
N PRO A 64 -17.31 27.06 7.97
CA PRO A 64 -18.14 27.26 9.16
C PRO A 64 -19.36 26.34 9.27
N ILE A 65 -19.76 25.70 8.16
CA ILE A 65 -20.91 24.80 8.11
C ILE A 65 -20.53 23.31 8.20
N ALA A 66 -19.24 22.99 8.35
CA ALA A 66 -18.75 21.62 8.44
C ALA A 66 -19.29 20.92 9.71
N THR A 67 -19.85 19.72 9.55
CA THR A 67 -20.35 18.92 10.68
C THR A 67 -20.11 17.42 10.46
N GLY A 68 -20.20 16.61 11.51
CA GLY A 68 -19.98 15.16 11.41
C GLY A 68 -18.55 14.79 10.98
N HIS A 69 -18.41 13.75 10.17
CA HIS A 69 -17.10 13.26 9.69
C HIS A 69 -16.33 14.29 8.87
N GLU A 70 -17.03 15.19 8.15
CA GLU A 70 -16.39 16.28 7.41
C GLU A 70 -15.64 17.23 8.35
N LYS A 71 -16.23 17.56 9.49
CA LYS A 71 -15.57 18.38 10.51
C LYS A 71 -14.39 17.64 11.15
N GLU A 72 -14.57 16.36 11.46
CA GLU A 72 -13.53 15.52 12.07
C GLU A 72 -12.27 15.42 11.19
N GLU A 73 -12.45 15.20 9.89
CA GLU A 73 -11.34 15.15 8.92
C GLU A 73 -10.60 16.48 8.84
N LEU A 74 -11.32 17.60 8.76
CA LEU A 74 -10.71 18.94 8.71
C LEU A 74 -10.00 19.32 10.01
N GLU A 75 -10.54 18.94 11.17
CA GLU A 75 -9.86 19.16 12.46
C GLU A 75 -8.53 18.42 12.50
N ALA A 76 -8.50 17.15 12.07
CA ALA A 76 -7.28 16.36 12.01
C ALA A 76 -6.25 16.95 11.03
N GLU A 77 -6.68 17.35 9.83
CA GLU A 77 -5.80 17.97 8.83
C GLU A 77 -5.20 19.29 9.33
N LEU A 78 -5.99 20.14 10.00
CA LEU A 78 -5.49 21.39 10.59
C LEU A 78 -4.51 21.15 11.74
N GLU A 79 -4.64 20.04 12.46
CA GLU A 79 -3.67 19.58 13.45
C GLU A 79 -2.45 18.88 12.84
N GLY A 80 -2.46 18.63 11.52
CA GLY A 80 -1.41 17.91 10.82
C GLY A 80 -1.39 16.41 11.14
N LYS A 81 -2.53 15.83 11.51
CA LYS A 81 -2.70 14.40 11.82
C LYS A 81 -3.56 13.73 10.76
N ARG A 82 -3.34 12.45 10.53
CA ARG A 82 -4.19 11.60 9.70
C ARG A 82 -5.07 10.73 10.59
N LEU A 83 -6.39 10.76 10.40
CA LEU A 83 -7.33 9.96 11.21
C LEU A 83 -7.08 8.45 11.08
N LEU A 84 -6.82 7.98 9.86
CA LEU A 84 -6.65 6.56 9.53
C LEU A 84 -5.18 6.20 9.30
N ASP A 85 -4.29 6.70 10.16
CA ASP A 85 -2.84 6.46 10.05
C ASP A 85 -2.46 4.98 10.15
N ILE A 86 -3.23 4.21 10.91
CA ILE A 86 -2.98 2.78 11.13
C ILE A 86 -3.28 1.90 9.90
N ASP A 87 -3.96 2.42 8.89
CA ASP A 87 -4.41 1.62 7.75
C ASP A 87 -3.27 1.14 6.86
N PHE A 88 -2.14 1.86 6.88
CA PHE A 88 -0.97 1.61 6.07
C PHE A 88 0.17 1.15 6.97
N PRO A 89 0.25 -0.15 7.31
CA PRO A 89 1.36 -0.67 8.10
C PRO A 89 2.67 -0.49 7.33
N GLU A 90 3.59 0.28 7.91
CA GLU A 90 4.93 0.50 7.39
C GLU A 90 5.93 -0.17 8.33
N GLY A 91 6.91 -0.88 7.78
CA GLY A 91 7.92 -1.57 8.57
C GLY A 91 8.84 -2.43 7.72
N PRO A 92 9.94 -2.94 8.31
CA PRO A 92 10.82 -3.89 7.65
C PRO A 92 10.10 -5.23 7.43
N PHE A 93 10.75 -6.08 6.63
CA PHE A 93 10.31 -7.47 6.47
C PHE A 93 10.30 -8.19 7.83
N GLY A 94 9.15 -8.74 8.19
CA GLY A 94 8.93 -9.38 9.49
C GLY A 94 9.61 -10.75 9.60
N THR A 95 10.45 -10.93 10.61
CA THR A 95 11.09 -12.20 10.95
C THR A 95 10.43 -12.85 12.16
N LYS A 96 10.75 -14.11 12.45
CA LYS A 96 10.24 -14.81 13.63
C LYS A 96 10.60 -14.12 14.96
N GLU A 97 11.77 -13.48 15.04
CA GLU A 97 12.22 -12.77 16.24
C GLU A 97 11.71 -11.32 16.27
N SER A 98 11.51 -10.71 15.09
CA SER A 98 11.05 -9.34 14.92
C SER A 98 9.91 -9.30 13.88
N PRO A 99 8.69 -9.69 14.26
CA PRO A 99 7.57 -9.76 13.33
C PRO A 99 7.14 -8.37 12.86
N ALA A 100 6.50 -8.32 11.70
CA ALA A 100 5.89 -7.09 11.19
C ALA A 100 4.64 -6.76 12.00
N ILE A 101 4.69 -5.64 12.72
CA ILE A 101 3.60 -5.21 13.60
C ILE A 101 2.51 -4.52 12.78
N VAL A 102 1.29 -5.07 12.85
CA VAL A 102 0.11 -4.50 12.22
C VAL A 102 -0.80 -3.95 13.31
N LYS A 103 -1.05 -2.64 13.27
CA LYS A 103 -1.95 -1.98 14.22
C LYS A 103 -3.40 -2.29 13.87
N SER A 104 -4.27 -2.43 14.86
CA SER A 104 -5.71 -2.64 14.66
C SER A 104 -6.52 -1.95 15.74
N TYR A 105 -7.73 -1.51 15.38
CA TYR A 105 -8.69 -0.98 16.37
C TYR A 105 -9.41 -2.12 17.13
N TYR A 106 -9.54 -3.29 16.50
CA TYR A 106 -10.20 -4.51 16.99
C TYR A 106 -9.18 -5.64 17.25
N ASP A 107 -9.60 -6.72 17.92
CA ASP A 107 -8.74 -7.88 18.22
C ASP A 107 -8.43 -8.76 16.98
N LYS A 108 -9.04 -8.45 15.82
CA LYS A 108 -8.84 -9.17 14.55
C LYS A 108 -8.89 -8.22 13.36
N ARG A 109 -7.96 -8.36 12.41
CA ARG A 109 -7.85 -7.50 11.20
C ARG A 109 -7.53 -8.33 9.96
N ILE A 110 -8.10 -7.95 8.82
CA ILE A 110 -7.73 -8.52 7.51
C ILE A 110 -6.43 -7.87 7.05
N VAL A 111 -5.43 -8.68 6.70
CA VAL A 111 -4.11 -8.24 6.24
C VAL A 111 -3.81 -8.90 4.89
N GLY A 112 -3.19 -8.13 3.99
CA GLY A 112 -2.69 -8.61 2.71
C GLY A 112 -1.17 -8.51 2.66
N CYS A 113 -0.49 -9.63 2.41
CA CYS A 113 0.97 -9.66 2.21
C CYS A 113 1.27 -9.71 0.69
N PRO A 114 1.89 -8.67 0.11
CA PRO A 114 2.34 -8.66 -1.28
C PRO A 114 3.75 -9.27 -1.48
N GLY A 115 4.38 -9.75 -0.40
CA GLY A 115 5.75 -10.21 -0.42
C GLY A 115 6.78 -9.12 -0.05
N GLY A 116 8.05 -9.50 -0.15
CA GLY A 116 9.20 -8.63 0.07
C GLY A 116 9.73 -8.01 -1.24
N GLU A 117 10.93 -7.42 -1.18
CA GLU A 117 11.63 -6.95 -2.38
C GLU A 117 12.36 -8.12 -3.07
N GLY A 118 12.34 -8.18 -4.40
CA GLY A 118 13.13 -9.12 -5.18
C GLY A 118 12.47 -10.50 -5.33
N GLU A 119 13.13 -11.56 -4.87
CA GLU A 119 12.65 -12.95 -5.05
C GLU A 119 11.46 -13.30 -4.15
N ASP A 120 11.23 -12.52 -3.10
CA ASP A 120 10.14 -12.70 -2.14
C ASP A 120 8.85 -11.97 -2.57
N GLU A 121 8.82 -11.33 -3.74
CA GLU A 121 7.62 -10.70 -4.33
C GLU A 121 6.63 -11.78 -4.80
N HIS A 122 5.35 -11.64 -4.45
CA HIS A 122 4.32 -12.60 -4.85
C HIS A 122 2.92 -11.96 -4.93
N ASP A 123 1.96 -12.68 -5.51
CA ASP A 123 0.55 -12.26 -5.51
C ASP A 123 0.02 -12.08 -4.07
N VAL A 124 -0.87 -11.12 -3.86
CA VAL A 124 -1.34 -10.76 -2.52
C VAL A 124 -2.01 -11.95 -1.82
N VAL A 125 -1.44 -12.37 -0.68
CA VAL A 125 -2.05 -13.35 0.22
C VAL A 125 -2.85 -12.62 1.27
N TRP A 126 -4.17 -12.82 1.25
CA TRP A 126 -5.09 -12.27 2.24
C TRP A 126 -5.33 -13.25 3.37
N PHE A 127 -5.26 -12.77 4.62
CA PHE A 127 -5.50 -13.58 5.80
C PHE A 127 -6.10 -12.75 6.94
N TRP A 128 -6.72 -13.47 7.88
CA TRP A 128 -7.14 -12.91 9.14
C TRP A 128 -5.98 -12.96 10.14
N LEU A 129 -5.56 -11.80 10.63
CA LEU A 129 -4.60 -11.68 11.71
C LEU A 129 -5.34 -11.47 13.03
N GLU A 130 -5.03 -12.27 14.04
CA GLU A 130 -5.69 -12.27 15.35
C GLU A 130 -4.71 -11.86 16.44
N LYS A 131 -5.20 -11.12 17.43
CA LYS A 131 -4.42 -10.74 18.61
C LYS A 131 -3.84 -11.97 19.31
N GLY A 132 -2.56 -11.89 19.67
CA GLY A 132 -1.85 -12.95 20.40
C GLY A 132 -1.48 -14.18 19.56
N LYS A 133 -1.76 -14.17 18.25
CA LYS A 133 -1.36 -15.24 17.32
C LYS A 133 -0.50 -14.63 16.21
N SER A 134 0.76 -15.04 16.14
CA SER A 134 1.63 -14.70 15.02
C SER A 134 1.18 -15.46 13.76
N PHE A 135 1.15 -14.78 12.61
CA PHE A 135 0.87 -15.40 11.32
C PHE A 135 2.14 -15.42 10.47
N GLU A 136 2.45 -16.57 9.85
CA GLU A 136 3.54 -16.72 8.90
C GLU A 136 2.96 -16.81 7.48
N CYS A 137 3.43 -15.94 6.58
CA CYS A 137 2.99 -15.97 5.19
C CYS A 137 3.47 -17.26 4.50
N PRO A 138 2.59 -18.04 3.85
CA PRO A 138 2.96 -19.33 3.27
C PRO A 138 3.86 -19.22 2.02
N VAL A 139 4.09 -18.01 1.49
CA VAL A 139 4.87 -17.79 0.27
C VAL A 139 6.23 -17.16 0.61
N CYS A 140 6.25 -15.95 1.16
CA CYS A 140 7.51 -15.27 1.52
C CYS A 140 8.04 -15.59 2.92
N THR A 141 7.31 -16.35 3.75
CA THR A 141 7.72 -16.69 5.14
C THR A 141 7.84 -15.48 6.10
N GLN A 142 7.24 -14.34 5.73
CA GLN A 142 7.16 -13.17 6.60
C GLN A 142 6.26 -13.44 7.82
N TYR A 143 6.70 -13.01 8.99
CA TYR A 143 5.92 -13.07 10.22
C TYR A 143 5.16 -11.77 10.50
N PHE A 144 3.92 -11.88 10.94
CA PHE A 144 3.03 -10.77 11.28
C PHE A 144 2.47 -10.94 12.68
N GLU A 145 2.39 -9.85 13.43
CA GLU A 145 1.72 -9.78 14.73
C GLU A 145 0.79 -8.57 14.82
N LEU A 146 -0.30 -8.71 15.55
CA LEU A 146 -1.32 -7.67 15.68
C LEU A 146 -1.18 -6.91 17.00
N GLU A 147 -1.05 -5.60 16.90
CA GLU A 147 -1.06 -4.67 18.03
C GLU A 147 -2.42 -3.94 18.07
N VAL A 148 -3.17 -4.10 19.16
CA VAL A 148 -4.45 -3.41 19.32
C VAL A 148 -4.21 -2.02 19.91
N VAL A 149 -4.59 -0.98 19.15
CA VAL A 149 -4.46 0.43 19.56
C VAL A 149 -5.80 1.08 19.93
N GLY A 150 -6.90 0.33 19.81
CA GLY A 150 -8.25 0.76 20.16
C GLY A 150 -8.84 0.00 21.35
N PRO A 151 -10.17 0.03 21.52
CA PRO A 151 -10.90 -0.72 22.54
C PRO A 151 -10.71 -2.24 22.45
N GLY A 152 -10.36 -2.77 21.27
CA GLY A 152 -10.31 -4.21 21.02
C GLY A 152 -11.71 -4.81 20.84
N GLY A 153 -11.83 -6.12 21.07
CA GLY A 153 -13.05 -6.89 20.84
C GLY A 153 -13.21 -7.39 19.40
N PRO A 154 -14.23 -8.23 19.17
CA PRO A 154 -14.51 -8.78 17.86
C PRO A 154 -15.09 -7.70 16.93
N PRO A 155 -14.68 -7.67 15.64
CA PRO A 155 -15.04 -6.59 14.72
C PRO A 155 -16.54 -6.55 14.34
N ASP A 156 -17.29 -7.62 14.59
CA ASP A 156 -18.73 -7.72 14.35
C ASP A 156 -19.58 -7.35 15.58
N GLY A 157 -18.94 -7.10 16.74
CA GLY A 157 -19.63 -6.68 17.97
C GLY A 157 -20.44 -7.79 18.66
N HIS A 158 -20.35 -9.03 18.20
CA HIS A 158 -20.92 -10.18 18.88
C HIS A 158 -19.83 -10.79 19.77
N GLY A 159 -19.88 -10.47 21.07
CA GLY A 159 -18.99 -11.13 22.03
C GLY A 159 -19.23 -12.63 22.05
N ASP A 160 -18.20 -13.41 22.38
CA ASP A 160 -18.31 -14.84 22.64
C ASP A 160 -19.07 -15.06 23.97
N GLU A 161 -20.36 -14.74 23.99
CA GLU A 161 -21.31 -15.26 24.99
C GLU A 161 -21.62 -16.72 24.61
N ASP A 162 -20.58 -17.56 24.66
CA ASP A 162 -20.79 -19.00 24.73
C ASP A 162 -21.30 -19.29 26.15
N ASP A 163 -22.63 -19.27 26.27
CA ASP A 163 -23.40 -19.83 27.36
C ASP A 163 -22.94 -21.28 27.64
N HIS A 164 -21.99 -21.42 28.57
CA HIS A 164 -21.75 -22.68 29.26
C HIS A 164 -22.85 -22.91 30.29
N HIS A 165 -24.00 -23.42 29.81
CA HIS A 165 -25.05 -24.03 30.64
C HIS A 165 -24.98 -25.56 30.58
#